data_AF-A0A7C2WMQ3-F1
#
_entry.id   AF-A0A7C2WMQ3-F1
#
_cell.length_a   1.000
_cell.length_b   1.000
_cell.length_c   1.000
_cell.angle_alpha   90.00
_cell.angle_beta   90.00
_cell.angle_gamma   90.00
#
_symmetry.space_group_name_H-M   'P 1'
#
loop_
_entity.id
_entity.type
_entity.pdbx_description
1 polymer ?
#
loop_
_entity_poly.entity_id
_entity_poly.type
_entity_poly.pdbx_seq_one_letter_code
_entity_poly.pdbx_strand_id
1 'polypeptide(L)'
;LFSFSPILFIIFLVAAFGVNVAISALAGVLFLILISKPKVNILAKVFRNWSVYEITLAAFGAFFFRNAIKSSGLSEIISGTLIHGKFDETIILIFLPLVLAFLMGSPSGGIAVSVPILSEILDFTAKSTSLFYMSAYLGYLGTPTHLCLAFTVEYFKSSLSKLYRYLVPSLILTMILAFLVYLLVPA
;
A
#
# COMPACT_ATOMS: atom_id res chain seq x y z
N LEU A 1 -11.39 -22.06 2.84
CA LEU A 1 -10.17 -22.37 2.05
C LEU A 1 -10.37 -22.21 0.53
N PHE A 2 -11.47 -22.70 -0.08
CA PHE A 2 -11.68 -22.60 -1.54
C PHE A 2 -11.68 -21.17 -2.11
N SER A 3 -12.18 -20.16 -1.38
CA SER A 3 -12.17 -18.76 -1.85
C SER A 3 -10.77 -18.14 -1.98
N PHE A 4 -9.75 -18.69 -1.31
CA PHE A 4 -8.35 -18.22 -1.38
C PHE A 4 -7.49 -19.00 -2.38
N SER A 5 -8.04 -20.05 -3.00
CA SER A 5 -7.35 -20.89 -3.99
C SER A 5 -6.67 -20.09 -5.13
N PRO A 6 -7.29 -19.05 -5.71
CA PRO A 6 -6.66 -18.29 -6.79
C PRO A 6 -5.45 -17.48 -6.32
N ILE A 7 -5.50 -16.94 -5.11
CA ILE A 7 -4.42 -16.11 -4.54
C ILE A 7 -3.20 -17.00 -4.24
N LEU A 8 -3.43 -18.18 -3.67
CA LEU A 8 -2.40 -19.20 -3.46
C LEU A 8 -1.76 -19.65 -4.78
N PHE A 9 -2.56 -19.80 -5.84
CA PHE A 9 -2.07 -20.18 -7.17
C PHE A 9 -1.16 -19.10 -7.78
N ILE A 10 -1.52 -17.81 -7.65
CA ILE A 10 -0.68 -16.70 -8.11
C ILE A 10 0.66 -16.70 -7.37
N ILE A 11 0.63 -16.82 -6.04
CA ILE A 11 1.86 -16.84 -5.21
C ILE A 11 2.75 -18.01 -5.60
N PHE A 12 2.17 -19.19 -5.82
CA PHE A 12 2.91 -20.37 -6.26
C PHE A 12 3.55 -20.18 -7.65
N LEU A 13 2.81 -19.61 -8.61
CA LEU A 13 3.35 -19.35 -9.95
C LEU A 13 4.53 -18.38 -9.93
N VAL A 14 4.43 -17.30 -9.14
CA VAL A 14 5.50 -16.31 -9.02
C VAL A 14 6.71 -16.90 -8.29
N ALA A 15 6.49 -17.58 -7.16
CA ALA A 15 7.57 -18.09 -6.33
C ALA A 15 8.30 -19.31 -6.91
N ALA A 16 7.57 -20.22 -7.59
CA ALA A 16 8.16 -21.45 -8.12
C ALA A 16 8.70 -21.29 -9.55
N PHE A 17 8.03 -20.49 -10.38
CA PHE A 17 8.37 -20.36 -11.81
C PHE A 17 8.94 -18.99 -12.19
N GLY A 18 9.01 -18.03 -11.25
CA GLY A 18 9.58 -16.70 -11.51
C GLY A 18 8.80 -15.89 -12.55
N VAL A 19 7.54 -16.26 -12.81
CA VAL A 19 6.73 -15.65 -13.88
C VAL A 19 6.34 -14.24 -13.46
N ASN A 20 6.37 -13.30 -14.41
CA ASN A 20 5.98 -11.91 -14.18
C ASN A 20 4.60 -11.84 -13.49
N VAL A 21 4.52 -11.05 -12.42
CA VAL A 21 3.35 -10.89 -11.55
C VAL A 21 2.08 -10.58 -12.35
N ALA A 22 2.18 -9.83 -13.44
CA ALA A 22 1.03 -9.51 -14.30
C ALA A 22 0.45 -10.75 -14.98
N ILE A 23 1.30 -11.64 -15.48
CA ILE A 23 0.90 -12.89 -16.16
C ILE A 23 0.34 -13.87 -15.12
N SER A 24 0.97 -13.95 -13.95
CA SER A 24 0.49 -14.78 -12.85
C SER A 24 -0.88 -14.34 -12.35
N ALA A 25 -1.13 -13.02 -12.24
CA ALA A 25 -2.44 -12.48 -11.87
C ALA A 25 -3.53 -12.82 -12.91
N LEU A 26 -3.23 -12.68 -14.21
CA LEU A 26 -4.14 -13.08 -15.29
C LEU A 26 -4.45 -14.58 -15.22
N ALA A 27 -3.44 -15.42 -15.01
CA ALA A 27 -3.61 -16.86 -14.86
C ALA A 27 -4.47 -17.22 -13.64
N GLY A 28 -4.29 -16.53 -12.51
CA GLY A 28 -5.12 -16.71 -11.31
C GLY A 28 -6.59 -16.35 -11.54
N VAL A 29 -6.87 -15.26 -12.27
CA VAL A 29 -8.24 -14.89 -12.66
C VAL A 29 -8.83 -15.94 -13.60
N LEU A 30 -8.07 -16.42 -14.58
CA LEU A 30 -8.50 -17.48 -15.49
C LEU A 30 -8.84 -18.77 -14.73
N PHE A 31 -7.98 -19.15 -13.78
CA PHE A 31 -8.16 -20.33 -12.93
C PHE A 31 -9.42 -20.21 -12.06
N LEU A 32 -9.68 -19.02 -11.51
CA LEU A 32 -10.89 -18.75 -10.75
C LEU A 32 -12.15 -18.88 -11.63
N ILE A 33 -12.11 -18.38 -12.88
CA ILE A 33 -13.22 -18.53 -13.84
C ILE A 33 -13.44 -20.00 -14.17
N LEU A 34 -12.37 -20.79 -14.33
CA LEU A 34 -12.45 -22.21 -14.66
C LEU A 34 -13.06 -23.04 -13.53
N ILE A 35 -12.69 -22.75 -12.27
CA ILE A 35 -13.23 -23.44 -11.08
C ILE A 35 -14.67 -23.00 -10.80
N SER A 36 -14.94 -21.69 -10.87
CA SER A 36 -16.22 -21.15 -10.45
C SER A 36 -17.30 -21.27 -11.53
N LYS A 37 -16.90 -21.52 -12.79
CA LYS A 37 -17.77 -21.55 -14.00
C LYS A 37 -18.90 -20.51 -13.94
N PRO A 38 -18.58 -19.22 -13.71
CA PRO A 38 -19.61 -18.22 -13.51
C PRO A 38 -20.41 -18.04 -14.81
N LYS A 39 -21.72 -17.85 -14.70
CA LYS A 39 -22.57 -17.50 -15.85
C LYS A 39 -22.07 -16.19 -16.46
N VAL A 40 -22.10 -16.08 -17.79
CA VAL A 40 -21.60 -14.91 -18.54
C VAL A 40 -22.24 -13.59 -18.08
N ASN A 41 -23.50 -13.65 -17.63
CA ASN A 41 -24.21 -12.50 -17.03
C ASN A 41 -23.56 -11.96 -15.75
N ILE A 42 -22.90 -12.80 -14.95
CA ILE A 42 -22.22 -12.39 -13.72
C ILE A 42 -20.91 -11.69 -14.07
N LEU A 43 -20.16 -12.21 -15.05
CA LEU A 43 -18.96 -11.57 -15.60
C LEU A 43 -19.28 -10.17 -16.14
N ALA A 44 -20.34 -10.04 -16.96
CA ALA A 44 -20.79 -8.75 -17.48
C ALA A 44 -21.20 -7.76 -16.36
N LYS A 45 -21.74 -8.27 -15.24
CA LYS A 45 -22.12 -7.46 -14.08
C LYS A 45 -20.91 -6.91 -13.33
N VAL A 46 -19.81 -7.65 -13.28
CA VAL A 46 -18.53 -7.20 -12.68
C VAL A 46 -17.95 -6.05 -13.50
N PHE A 47 -17.89 -6.18 -14.83
CA PHE A 47 -17.42 -5.08 -15.69
C PHE A 47 -18.30 -3.84 -15.65
N ARG A 48 -19.60 -3.98 -15.33
CA ARG A 48 -20.51 -2.84 -15.18
C ARG A 48 -20.48 -2.22 -13.78
N ASN A 49 -19.72 -2.79 -12.83
CA ASN A 49 -19.69 -2.33 -11.46
C ASN A 49 -18.75 -1.11 -11.33
N TRP A 50 -19.28 0.00 -10.80
CA TRP A 50 -18.56 1.26 -10.63
C TRP A 50 -17.30 1.12 -9.78
N SER A 51 -17.32 0.26 -8.75
CA SER A 51 -16.17 0.04 -7.88
C SER A 51 -14.94 -0.51 -8.62
N VAL A 52 -15.13 -1.26 -9.71
CA VAL A 52 -13.99 -1.77 -10.52
C VAL A 52 -13.31 -0.62 -11.26
N TYR A 53 -14.09 0.30 -11.81
CA TYR A 53 -13.57 1.49 -12.49
C TYR A 53 -12.89 2.44 -11.51
N GLU A 54 -13.47 2.63 -10.32
CA GLU A 54 -12.87 3.47 -9.27
C GLU A 54 -11.48 2.96 -8.88
N ILE A 55 -11.34 1.66 -8.61
CA ILE A 55 -10.04 1.05 -8.24
C ILE A 55 -9.05 1.15 -9.41
N THR A 56 -9.49 0.87 -10.63
CA THR A 56 -8.64 0.92 -11.83
C THR A 56 -8.18 2.35 -12.13
N LEU A 57 -9.07 3.33 -12.01
CA LEU A 57 -8.78 4.75 -12.25
C LEU A 57 -7.88 5.31 -11.16
N ALA A 58 -8.06 4.90 -9.91
CA ALA A 58 -7.16 5.24 -8.82
C ALA A 58 -5.75 4.67 -9.06
N ALA A 59 -5.65 3.41 -9.48
CA ALA A 59 -4.37 2.79 -9.85
C ALA A 59 -3.71 3.48 -11.05
N PHE A 60 -4.47 3.82 -12.09
CA PHE A 60 -3.98 4.57 -13.25
C PHE A 60 -3.51 5.98 -12.84
N GLY A 61 -4.29 6.70 -12.03
CA GLY A 61 -3.93 8.02 -11.52
C GLY A 61 -2.66 7.99 -10.69
N ALA A 62 -2.49 6.97 -9.86
CA ALA A 62 -1.26 6.68 -9.14
C ALA A 62 -0.05 6.54 -10.07
N PHE A 63 -0.13 5.70 -11.11
CA PHE A 63 0.95 5.52 -12.08
C PHE A 63 1.21 6.77 -12.94
N PHE A 64 0.16 7.49 -13.31
CA PHE A 64 0.29 8.74 -14.07
C PHE A 64 1.01 9.80 -13.25
N PHE A 65 0.61 9.98 -11.98
CA PHE A 65 1.25 10.90 -11.05
C PHE A 65 2.71 10.50 -10.78
N ARG A 66 2.97 9.19 -10.60
CA ARG A 66 4.32 8.62 -10.50
C ARG A 66 5.21 9.06 -11.67
N ASN A 67 4.71 8.91 -12.90
CA ASN A 67 5.46 9.27 -14.09
C ASN A 67 5.61 10.79 -14.25
N ALA A 68 4.61 11.58 -13.86
CA ALA A 68 4.70 13.04 -13.87
C ALA A 68 5.75 13.56 -12.87
N ILE A 69 5.84 12.95 -11.68
CA ILE A 69 6.90 13.26 -10.70
C ILE A 69 8.28 12.89 -11.24
N LYS A 70 8.43 11.72 -11.89
CA LYS A 70 9.71 11.32 -12.51
C LYS A 70 10.10 12.26 -13.65
N SER A 71 9.18 12.58 -14.57
CA SER A 71 9.48 13.42 -15.74
C SER A 71 9.74 14.89 -15.39
N SER A 72 9.22 15.36 -14.25
CA SER A 72 9.45 16.74 -13.79
C SER A 72 10.80 16.94 -13.10
N GLY A 73 11.58 15.87 -12.88
CA GLY A 73 12.84 15.94 -12.11
C GLY A 73 12.63 16.28 -10.63
N LEU A 74 11.37 16.38 -10.17
CA LEU A 74 11.06 16.68 -8.78
C LEU A 74 11.60 15.58 -7.85
N SER A 75 11.57 14.33 -8.31
CA SER A 75 12.15 13.21 -7.59
C SER A 75 13.66 13.35 -7.42
N GLU A 76 14.40 13.80 -8.44
CA GLU A 76 15.85 14.06 -8.35
C GLU A 76 16.18 15.24 -7.44
N ILE A 77 15.36 16.30 -7.44
CA ILE A 77 15.54 17.47 -6.54
C ILE A 77 15.32 17.08 -5.07
N ILE A 78 14.26 16.31 -4.80
CA ILE A 78 13.96 15.80 -3.46
C ILE A 78 15.06 14.84 -3.02
N SER A 79 15.45 13.90 -3.87
CA SER A 79 16.54 12.95 -3.62
C SER A 79 17.86 13.68 -3.33
N GLY A 80 18.21 14.67 -4.15
CA GLY A 80 19.39 15.50 -3.96
C GLY A 80 19.37 16.23 -2.62
N THR A 81 18.23 16.76 -2.20
CA THR A 81 18.09 17.46 -0.91
C THR A 81 18.20 16.49 0.28
N LEU A 82 17.61 15.30 0.18
CA LEU A 82 17.65 14.28 1.24
C LEU A 82 19.07 13.68 1.40
N ILE A 83 19.79 13.47 0.29
CA ILE A 83 21.17 12.96 0.31
C ILE A 83 22.13 13.99 0.92
N HIS A 84 22.01 15.27 0.57
CA HIS A 84 22.81 16.34 1.19
C HIS A 84 22.52 16.50 2.70
N GLY A 85 21.31 16.13 3.14
CA GLY A 85 20.91 16.18 4.55
C GLY A 85 21.53 15.10 5.45
N LYS A 86 22.25 14.10 4.90
CA LYS A 86 22.75 12.92 5.64
C LYS A 86 21.66 12.23 6.48
N PHE A 87 20.43 12.16 5.97
CA PHE A 87 19.38 11.42 6.64
C PHE A 87 19.61 9.91 6.50
N ASP A 88 19.50 9.16 7.60
CA ASP A 88 19.53 7.70 7.58
C ASP A 88 18.39 7.20 6.68
N GLU A 89 18.73 6.33 5.73
CA GLU A 89 17.81 5.67 4.79
C GLU A 89 16.56 5.14 5.51
N THR A 90 16.74 4.60 6.71
CA THR A 90 15.66 4.03 7.52
C THR A 90 14.66 5.08 7.98
N ILE A 91 15.09 6.31 8.25
CA ILE A 91 14.22 7.41 8.66
C ILE A 91 13.35 7.85 7.50
N ILE A 92 13.92 7.93 6.29
CA ILE A 92 13.20 8.32 5.07
C ILE A 92 12.13 7.28 4.73
N LEU A 93 12.48 6.00 4.87
CA LEU A 93 11.60 4.83 4.71
C LEU A 93 10.38 4.83 5.64
N ILE A 94 10.50 5.47 6.82
CA ILE A 94 9.41 5.56 7.79
C ILE A 94 8.62 6.85 7.59
N PHE A 95 9.30 8.00 7.63
CA PHE A 95 8.63 9.30 7.68
C PHE A 95 7.89 9.64 6.39
N LEU A 96 8.51 9.41 5.23
CA LEU A 96 7.94 9.84 3.96
C LEU A 96 6.62 9.13 3.64
N PRO A 97 6.56 7.78 3.63
CA PRO A 97 5.29 7.07 3.41
C PRO A 97 4.27 7.29 4.52
N LEU A 98 4.69 7.44 5.77
CA LEU A 98 3.79 7.72 6.89
C LEU A 98 3.03 9.04 6.67
N VAL A 99 3.76 10.13 6.38
CA VAL A 99 3.17 11.47 6.22
C VAL A 99 2.30 11.52 4.97
N LEU A 100 2.79 10.96 3.85
CA LEU A 100 2.04 10.97 2.60
C LEU A 100 0.76 10.14 2.69
N ALA A 101 0.81 8.96 3.32
CA ALA A 101 -0.38 8.15 3.55
C ALA A 101 -1.37 8.79 4.54
N PHE A 102 -0.87 9.49 5.57
CA PHE A 102 -1.70 10.25 6.50
C PHE A 102 -2.46 11.39 5.79
N LEU A 103 -1.75 12.16 4.96
CA LEU A 103 -2.32 13.28 4.19
C LEU A 103 -3.31 12.81 3.13
N MET A 104 -3.00 11.72 2.42
CA MET A 104 -3.88 11.18 1.37
C MET A 104 -5.09 10.44 1.94
N GLY A 105 -5.08 10.07 3.23
CA GLY A 105 -6.17 9.34 3.86
C GLY A 105 -6.43 7.98 3.22
N SER A 106 -5.47 7.42 2.47
CA SER A 106 -5.55 6.12 1.82
C SER A 106 -4.18 5.43 1.78
N PRO A 107 -4.10 4.12 2.08
CA PRO A 107 -2.82 3.41 2.09
C PRO A 107 -2.30 3.23 0.67
N SER A 108 -3.18 2.92 -0.28
CA SER A 108 -2.84 2.79 -1.71
C SER A 108 -2.37 4.11 -2.33
N GLY A 109 -3.01 5.23 -1.97
CA GLY A 109 -2.59 6.55 -2.41
C GLY A 109 -1.21 6.92 -1.87
N GLY A 110 -1.00 6.78 -0.56
CA GLY A 110 0.30 7.04 0.07
C GLY A 110 1.42 6.22 -0.57
N ILE A 111 1.20 4.92 -0.74
CA ILE A 111 2.16 4.01 -1.40
C ILE A 111 2.45 4.47 -2.84
N ALA A 112 1.41 4.76 -3.62
CA ALA A 112 1.56 5.18 -5.01
C ALA A 112 2.43 6.43 -5.19
N VAL A 113 2.33 7.38 -4.26
CA VAL A 113 3.11 8.62 -4.29
C VAL A 113 4.52 8.44 -3.73
N SER A 114 4.67 7.64 -2.68
CA SER A 114 5.97 7.46 -2.03
C SER A 114 6.93 6.55 -2.81
N VAL A 115 6.42 5.53 -3.52
CA VAL A 115 7.23 4.60 -4.31
C VAL A 115 8.12 5.28 -5.37
N PRO A 116 7.65 6.20 -6.25
CA PRO A 116 8.53 6.85 -7.22
C PRO A 116 9.71 7.57 -6.56
N ILE A 117 9.42 8.29 -5.48
CA ILE A 117 10.39 9.12 -4.78
C ILE A 117 11.44 8.23 -4.11
N LEU A 118 11.02 7.16 -3.44
CA LEU A 118 11.97 6.22 -2.80
C LEU A 118 12.73 5.38 -3.83
N SER A 119 12.12 5.04 -4.98
CA SER A 119 12.77 4.19 -5.99
C SER A 119 13.99 4.80 -6.67
N GLU A 120 14.22 6.09 -6.49
CA GLU A 120 15.43 6.77 -6.99
C GLU A 120 16.52 6.89 -5.93
N ILE A 121 16.16 6.71 -4.66
CA ILE A 121 17.07 6.85 -3.52
C ILE A 121 17.52 5.46 -3.04
N LEU A 122 16.61 4.47 -3.05
CA LEU A 122 16.75 3.19 -2.37
C LEU A 122 16.39 2.00 -3.26
N ASP A 123 17.10 0.89 -3.07
CA ASP A 123 16.72 -0.40 -3.65
C ASP A 123 15.66 -1.10 -2.79
N PHE A 124 14.55 -1.47 -3.42
CA PHE A 124 13.46 -2.18 -2.75
C PHE A 124 13.81 -3.68 -2.61
N THR A 125 14.32 -4.05 -1.43
CA THR A 125 14.40 -5.44 -0.97
C THR A 125 13.10 -5.82 -0.26
N ALA A 126 12.86 -7.12 -0.06
CA ALA A 126 11.68 -7.57 0.71
C ALA A 126 11.64 -6.95 2.12
N LYS A 127 12.82 -6.77 2.71
CA LYS A 127 13.04 -6.11 4.00
C LYS A 127 12.60 -4.65 3.98
N SER A 128 13.14 -3.82 3.07
CA SER A 128 12.80 -2.39 3.00
C SER A 128 11.36 -2.15 2.58
N THR A 129 10.83 -2.99 1.69
CA THR A 129 9.42 -2.94 1.25
C THR A 129 8.45 -3.22 2.41
N SER A 130 8.80 -4.14 3.30
CA SER A 130 7.96 -4.47 4.47
C SER A 130 7.83 -3.29 5.44
N LEU A 131 8.95 -2.59 5.71
CA LEU A 131 8.98 -1.43 6.59
C LEU A 131 8.24 -0.26 5.94
N PHE A 132 8.54 0.03 4.67
CA PHE A 132 7.83 1.02 3.85
C PHE A 132 6.30 0.83 3.91
N TYR A 133 5.85 -0.40 3.67
CA TYR A 133 4.42 -0.72 3.66
C TYR A 133 3.78 -0.52 5.03
N MET A 134 4.44 -0.99 6.09
CA MET A 134 3.95 -0.76 7.46
C MET A 134 3.89 0.72 7.81
N SER A 135 4.88 1.51 7.38
CA SER A 135 4.89 2.94 7.60
C SER A 135 3.75 3.66 6.87
N ALA A 136 3.50 3.35 5.60
CA ALA A 136 2.34 3.87 4.88
C ALA A 136 1.02 3.45 5.55
N TYR A 137 0.89 2.19 5.96
CA TYR A 137 -0.33 1.65 6.54
C TYR A 137 -0.64 2.27 7.91
N LEU A 138 0.37 2.44 8.78
CA LEU A 138 0.22 3.09 10.08
C LEU A 138 -0.10 4.58 9.93
N GLY A 139 0.48 5.25 8.93
CA GLY A 139 0.20 6.66 8.63
C GLY A 139 -1.26 6.85 8.21
N TYR A 140 -1.76 5.96 7.37
CA TYR A 140 -3.17 5.88 7.02
C TYR A 140 -4.08 5.63 8.24
N LEU A 141 -3.78 4.64 9.08
CA LEU A 141 -4.61 4.32 10.24
C LEU A 141 -4.71 5.48 11.26
N GLY A 142 -3.69 6.33 11.32
CA GLY A 142 -3.68 7.51 12.18
C GLY A 142 -4.53 8.68 11.67
N THR A 143 -5.02 8.65 10.43
CA THR A 143 -5.68 9.82 9.82
C THR A 143 -7.12 10.03 10.32
N PRO A 144 -7.48 11.24 10.78
CA PRO A 144 -8.82 11.51 11.32
C PRO A 144 -9.90 11.54 10.22
N THR A 145 -9.48 11.63 8.96
CA THR A 145 -10.36 11.66 7.78
C THR A 145 -10.77 10.28 7.29
N HIS A 146 -10.26 9.21 7.91
CA HIS A 146 -10.63 7.86 7.53
C HIS A 146 -12.08 7.56 7.90
N LEU A 147 -12.92 7.27 6.90
CA LEU A 147 -14.36 7.07 7.09
C LEU A 147 -14.68 6.02 8.17
N CYS A 148 -13.93 4.92 8.25
CA CYS A 148 -14.22 3.92 9.27
C CYS A 148 -13.99 4.44 10.70
N LEU A 149 -13.05 5.37 10.90
CA LEU A 149 -12.81 5.99 12.21
C LEU A 149 -13.97 6.91 12.59
N ALA A 150 -14.43 7.73 11.64
CA ALA A 150 -15.57 8.62 11.84
C ALA A 150 -16.85 7.83 12.19
N PHE A 151 -17.17 6.77 11.42
CA PHE A 151 -18.33 5.91 11.71
C PHE A 151 -18.21 5.18 13.05
N THR A 152 -17.01 4.79 13.47
CA THR A 152 -16.81 4.14 14.78
C THR A 152 -17.11 5.13 15.91
N VAL A 153 -16.63 6.36 15.81
CA VAL A 153 -16.90 7.41 16.81
C VAL A 153 -18.39 7.72 16.89
N GLU A 154 -19.06 7.81 15.75
CA GLU A 154 -20.49 8.07 15.64
C GLU A 154 -21.34 6.92 16.19
N TYR A 155 -21.02 5.66 15.83
CA TYR A 155 -21.71 4.47 16.31
C TYR A 155 -21.63 4.31 17.83
N PHE A 156 -20.43 4.48 18.40
CA PHE A 156 -20.22 4.35 19.84
C PHE A 156 -20.50 5.65 20.61
N LYS A 157 -20.95 6.71 19.94
CA LYS A 157 -21.19 8.04 20.52
C LYS A 157 -20.04 8.52 21.40
N SER A 158 -18.81 8.23 20.97
CA SER A 158 -17.59 8.57 21.71
C SER A 158 -17.01 9.89 21.19
N SER A 159 -15.95 10.39 21.82
CA SER A 159 -15.21 11.54 21.28
C SER A 159 -13.92 11.08 20.61
N LEU A 160 -13.58 11.68 19.47
CA LEU A 160 -12.33 11.42 18.73
C LEU A 160 -11.10 11.50 19.65
N SER A 161 -11.04 12.49 20.55
CA SER A 161 -9.92 12.63 21.50
C SER A 161 -9.75 11.42 22.42
N LYS A 162 -10.84 10.80 22.90
CA LYS A 162 -10.76 9.58 23.72
C LYS A 162 -10.27 8.39 22.91
N LEU A 163 -10.70 8.27 21.65
CA LEU A 163 -10.24 7.21 20.75
C LEU A 163 -8.74 7.35 20.43
N TYR A 164 -8.29 8.56 20.09
CA TYR A 164 -6.87 8.85 19.82
C TYR A 164 -5.97 8.57 21.02
N ARG A 165 -6.47 8.75 22.24
CA ARG A 165 -5.72 8.39 23.47
C ARG A 165 -5.35 6.92 23.53
N TYR A 166 -6.14 6.02 22.93
CA TYR A 166 -5.82 4.58 22.84
C TYR A 166 -5.18 4.21 21.51
N LEU A 167 -5.56 4.87 20.42
CA LEU A 167 -5.06 4.58 19.08
C LEU A 167 -3.60 5.00 18.91
N VAL A 168 -3.20 6.18 19.39
CA VAL A 168 -1.82 6.68 19.25
C VAL A 168 -0.79 5.78 19.94
N PRO A 169 -0.97 5.36 21.21
CA PRO A 169 -0.06 4.41 21.84
C PRO A 169 0.05 3.09 21.07
N SER A 170 -1.06 2.59 20.52
CA SER A 170 -1.07 1.37 19.72
C SER A 170 -0.30 1.52 18.40
N LEU A 171 -0.47 2.66 17.71
CA LEU A 171 0.27 3.00 16.49
C LEU A 171 1.78 3.14 16.76
N ILE A 172 2.16 3.78 17.86
CA ILE A 172 3.57 3.93 18.24
C ILE A 172 4.17 2.56 18.57
N LEU A 173 3.48 1.75 19.36
CA LEU A 173 3.96 0.41 19.74
C LEU A 173 4.14 -0.50 18.52
N THR A 174 3.18 -0.47 17.59
CA THR A 174 3.27 -1.24 16.34
C THR A 174 4.39 -0.76 15.43
N MET A 175 4.64 0.56 15.36
CA MET A 175 5.79 1.09 14.62
C MET A 175 7.13 0.65 15.22
N ILE A 176 7.27 0.67 16.55
CA ILE A 176 8.47 0.21 17.24
C ILE A 176 8.72 -1.28 16.95
N LEU A 177 7.67 -2.10 17.02
CA LEU A 177 7.76 -3.52 16.70
C LEU A 177 8.15 -3.76 15.24
N ALA A 178 7.55 -3.02 14.30
CA ALA A 178 7.90 -3.12 12.88
C ALA A 178 9.36 -2.76 12.61
N PHE A 179 9.87 -1.71 13.27
CA PHE A 179 11.27 -1.32 13.21
C PHE A 179 12.20 -2.40 13.82
N LEU A 180 11.78 -3.02 14.92
CA LEU A 180 12.57 -4.07 15.58
C LEU A 180 12.65 -5.33 14.72
N VAL A 181 11.55 -5.70 14.05
CA VAL A 181 11.53 -6.78 13.04
C VAL A 181 12.45 -6.43 11.87
N TYR A 182 12.42 -5.18 11.40
CA TYR A 182 13.33 -4.72 10.35
C TYR A 182 14.80 -4.89 10.75
N LEU A 183 15.19 -4.61 12.00
CA LEU A 183 16.55 -4.85 12.47
C LEU A 183 16.91 -6.34 12.56
N LEU A 184 15.94 -7.19 12.93
CA LEU A 184 16.17 -8.62 13.16
C LEU A 184 16.24 -9.45 11.87
N VAL A 185 15.56 -9.02 10.81
CA VAL A 185 15.54 -9.71 9.52
C VAL A 185 16.86 -9.44 8.78
N PRO A 186 17.68 -10.47 8.47
CA PRO A 186 18.85 -10.30 7.63
C PRO A 186 18.45 -9.91 6.21
N ALA A 187 19.28 -9.08 5.57
CA ALA A 187 19.08 -8.60 4.20
C ALA A 187 19.10 -9.73 3.17
#